data_AF-A0A956TFS8-F1
#
_entry.id   AF-A0A956TFS8-F1
#
_cell.length_a   1.000
_cell.length_b   1.000
_cell.length_c   1.000
_cell.angle_alpha   90.00
_cell.angle_beta   90.00
_cell.angle_gamma   90.00
#
_symmetry.space_group_name_H-M   'P 1'
#
loop_
_entity.id
_entity.type
_entity.pdbx_description
1 polymer ?
#
loop_
_entity_poly.entity_id
_entity_poly.type
_entity_poly.pdbx_seq_one_letter_code
_entity_poly.pdbx_strand_id
1 'polypeptide(L)'
;VASFTYPPGFAPAALVERLEALGKLPNLVAVSPLPAAAGDRVLVPGATTDGTDDAAVLAACRIVLPKVHVRSSWAALGWKVAQVCLAFGADTLSGWGAEEQLAYSSRTRAASVVDRAEVELGIREAGFEPVEVSRCDWDC
;
A
#
# COMPACT_ATOMS: atom_id res chain seq x y z
N VAL A 1 -7.10 -5.10 -9.43
CA VAL A 1 -6.59 -4.53 -8.16
C VAL A 1 -7.78 -4.09 -7.33
N ALA A 2 -7.78 -4.35 -6.02
CA ALA A 2 -8.76 -3.79 -5.09
C ALA A 2 -8.06 -2.86 -4.11
N SER A 3 -8.64 -1.70 -3.80
CA SER A 3 -8.13 -0.82 -2.76
C SER A 3 -9.11 -0.74 -1.59
N PHE A 4 -8.60 -0.41 -0.41
CA PHE A 4 -9.41 -0.08 0.75
C PHE A 4 -8.68 0.90 1.64
N THR A 5 -9.43 1.70 2.40
CA THR A 5 -8.86 2.62 3.39
C THR A 5 -8.92 2.06 4.81
N TYR A 6 -7.94 2.43 5.64
CA TYR A 6 -7.91 2.04 7.05
C TYR A 6 -7.64 3.25 7.97
N PRO A 7 -8.30 3.31 9.15
CA PRO A 7 -8.06 4.35 10.15
C PRO A 7 -6.85 4.00 11.03
N PRO A 8 -6.35 4.95 11.84
CA PRO A 8 -5.41 4.64 12.91
C PRO A 8 -6.00 3.69 13.95
N GLY A 9 -5.15 2.89 14.58
CA GLY A 9 -5.55 1.95 15.64
C GLY A 9 -6.60 0.95 15.17
N PHE A 10 -6.55 0.54 13.90
CA PHE A 10 -7.52 -0.39 13.32
C PHE A 10 -7.61 -1.68 14.14
N ALA A 11 -8.82 -2.21 14.31
CA ALA A 11 -9.01 -3.50 14.98
C ALA A 11 -8.52 -4.65 14.06
N PRO A 12 -7.59 -5.51 14.51
CA PRO A 12 -7.08 -6.60 13.68
C PRO A 12 -8.16 -7.53 13.12
N ALA A 13 -9.17 -7.85 13.93
CA ALA A 13 -10.28 -8.71 13.51
C ALA A 13 -11.09 -8.10 12.34
N ALA A 14 -11.35 -6.79 12.39
CA ALA A 14 -12.07 -6.10 11.31
C ALA A 14 -11.26 -6.03 10.01
N LEU A 15 -9.93 -5.90 10.13
CA LEU A 15 -9.05 -5.98 8.95
C LEU A 15 -9.08 -7.38 8.34
N VAL A 16 -8.96 -8.42 9.16
CA VAL A 16 -9.00 -9.81 8.69
C VAL A 16 -10.33 -10.11 7.98
N GLU A 17 -11.46 -9.75 8.58
CA GLU A 17 -12.79 -9.94 7.97
C GLU A 17 -12.88 -9.26 6.59
N ARG A 18 -12.36 -8.03 6.49
CA ARG A 18 -12.31 -7.30 5.21
C ARG A 18 -11.42 -8.00 4.19
N LEU A 19 -10.23 -8.46 4.59
CA LEU A 19 -9.29 -9.15 3.70
C LEU A 19 -9.86 -10.48 3.23
N GLU A 20 -10.52 -11.24 4.09
CA GLU A 20 -11.23 -12.48 3.72
C GLU A 20 -12.38 -12.20 2.74
N ALA A 21 -13.10 -11.10 2.90
CA ALA A 21 -14.14 -10.68 1.95
C ALA A 21 -13.52 -10.32 0.58
N LEU A 22 -12.40 -9.59 0.57
CA LEU A 22 -11.66 -9.28 -0.66
C LEU A 22 -11.14 -10.56 -1.35
N GLY A 23 -10.63 -11.52 -0.58
CA GLY A 23 -10.13 -12.80 -1.10
C GLY A 23 -11.18 -13.65 -1.82
N LYS A 24 -12.47 -13.34 -1.66
CA LYS A 24 -13.59 -13.98 -2.38
C LYS A 24 -13.88 -13.33 -3.73
N LEU A 25 -13.28 -12.17 -4.03
CA LEU A 25 -13.49 -11.49 -5.30
C LEU A 25 -12.85 -12.30 -6.44
N PRO A 26 -13.58 -12.55 -7.54
CA PRO A 26 -13.00 -13.23 -8.69
C PRO A 26 -11.88 -12.37 -9.29
N ASN A 27 -10.78 -13.00 -9.70
CA ASN A 27 -9.64 -12.35 -10.36
C ASN A 27 -8.97 -11.25 -9.52
N LEU A 28 -8.95 -11.39 -8.18
CA LEU A 28 -8.16 -10.51 -7.33
C LEU A 28 -6.67 -10.77 -7.51
N VAL A 29 -6.00 -9.86 -8.21
CA VAL A 29 -4.56 -9.93 -8.52
C VAL A 29 -3.67 -9.11 -7.58
N ALA A 30 -4.19 -8.00 -7.06
CA ALA A 30 -3.47 -7.14 -6.14
C ALA A 30 -4.42 -6.41 -5.18
N VAL A 31 -3.92 -6.09 -3.99
CA VAL A 31 -4.56 -5.21 -3.03
C VAL A 31 -3.71 -3.96 -2.76
N SER A 32 -4.39 -2.82 -2.57
CA SER A 32 -3.78 -1.54 -2.23
C SER A 32 -4.40 -1.00 -0.93
N PRO A 33 -3.83 -1.35 0.24
CA PRO A 33 -4.21 -0.74 1.51
C PRO A 33 -3.74 0.72 1.55
N LEU A 34 -4.63 1.64 1.93
CA LEU A 34 -4.36 3.08 1.96
C LEU A 34 -4.76 3.70 3.31
N PRO A 35 -3.91 4.48 4.00
CA PRO A 35 -4.33 5.22 5.18
C PRO A 35 -5.47 6.17 4.86
N ALA A 36 -6.48 6.26 5.74
CA ALA A 36 -7.67 7.07 5.49
C ALA A 36 -7.40 8.57 5.35
N ALA A 37 -6.36 9.08 6.01
CA ALA A 37 -5.99 10.51 6.02
C ALA A 37 -4.55 10.78 5.57
N ALA A 38 -4.00 9.97 4.65
CA ALA A 38 -2.67 10.20 4.12
C ALA A 38 -2.61 11.56 3.40
N GLY A 39 -1.70 12.44 3.81
CA GLY A 39 -1.42 13.69 3.09
C GLY A 39 -2.48 14.78 3.17
N ASP A 40 -3.43 14.69 4.12
CA ASP A 40 -4.47 15.70 4.32
C ASP A 40 -3.86 17.09 4.58
N ARG A 41 -4.31 18.10 3.81
CA ARG A 41 -3.91 19.51 4.00
C ARG A 41 -4.44 20.13 5.29
N VAL A 42 -5.46 19.51 5.87
CA VAL A 42 -6.08 19.90 7.13
C VAL A 42 -5.76 18.82 8.16
N LEU A 43 -5.04 19.21 9.22
CA LEU A 43 -4.80 18.30 10.33
C LEU A 43 -6.13 17.98 11.01
N VAL A 44 -6.54 16.72 10.95
CA VAL A 44 -7.61 16.18 11.79
C VAL A 44 -6.93 15.37 12.89
N PRO A 45 -6.94 15.83 14.16
CA PRO A 45 -6.29 15.12 15.26
C PRO A 45 -6.79 13.67 15.35
N GLY A 46 -5.85 12.72 15.37
CA GLY A 46 -6.16 11.29 15.47
C GLY A 46 -6.74 10.65 14.21
N ALA A 47 -6.70 11.31 13.05
CA ALA A 47 -7.16 10.74 11.78
C ALA A 47 -6.06 10.05 10.96
N THR A 48 -4.79 10.33 11.26
CA THR A 48 -3.64 9.78 10.53
C THR A 48 -3.09 8.53 11.24
N THR A 49 -2.58 7.60 10.45
CA THR A 49 -1.87 6.39 10.93
C THR A 49 -0.41 6.72 11.20
N ASP A 50 0.29 5.82 11.89
CA ASP A 50 1.74 5.83 11.93
C ASP A 50 2.33 4.68 11.09
N GLY A 51 3.65 4.71 10.89
CA GLY A 51 4.32 3.69 10.09
C GLY A 51 4.25 2.27 10.68
N THR A 52 3.98 2.12 11.98
CA THR A 52 3.81 0.80 12.60
C THR A 52 2.43 0.23 12.35
N ASP A 53 1.38 1.06 12.41
CA ASP A 53 0.04 0.71 11.96
C ASP A 53 0.07 0.31 10.48
N ASP A 54 0.74 1.10 9.63
CA ASP A 54 0.86 0.82 8.20
C ASP A 54 1.55 -0.54 7.95
N ALA A 55 2.69 -0.78 8.57
CA ALA A 55 3.41 -2.05 8.44
C ALA A 55 2.55 -3.25 8.92
N ALA A 56 1.79 -3.08 10.00
CA ALA A 56 0.89 -4.12 10.50
C ALA A 56 -0.25 -4.44 9.51
N VAL A 57 -0.83 -3.42 8.85
CA VAL A 57 -1.84 -3.62 7.80
C VAL A 57 -1.26 -4.40 6.63
N LEU A 58 -0.07 -4.03 6.16
CA LEU A 58 0.57 -4.70 5.02
C LEU A 58 0.96 -6.16 5.34
N ALA A 59 1.43 -6.40 6.57
CA ALA A 59 1.71 -7.76 7.05
C ALA A 59 0.44 -8.62 7.09
N ALA A 60 -0.67 -8.07 7.59
CA ALA A 60 -1.95 -8.76 7.59
C ALA A 60 -2.44 -9.07 6.15
N CYS A 61 -2.25 -8.15 5.20
CA CYS A 61 -2.57 -8.39 3.79
C CYS A 61 -1.83 -9.62 3.27
N ARG A 62 -0.52 -9.73 3.51
CA ARG A 62 0.28 -10.89 3.08
C ARG A 62 -0.16 -12.19 3.75
N ILE A 63 -0.44 -12.15 5.06
CA ILE A 63 -0.84 -13.35 5.82
C ILE A 63 -2.19 -13.88 5.32
N VAL A 64 -3.19 -13.01 5.13
CA VAL A 64 -4.55 -13.41 4.75
C VAL A 64 -4.67 -13.68 3.25
N LEU A 65 -3.91 -12.97 2.41
CA LEU A 65 -3.95 -13.06 0.95
C LEU A 65 -2.58 -13.47 0.37
N PRO A 66 -2.10 -14.70 0.63
CA PRO A 66 -0.72 -15.08 0.36
C PRO A 66 -0.32 -15.07 -1.12
N LYS A 67 -1.29 -15.18 -2.04
CA LYS A 67 -1.07 -15.23 -3.50
C LYS A 67 -1.42 -13.93 -4.23
N VAL A 68 -1.79 -12.89 -3.49
CA VAL A 68 -2.21 -11.59 -4.05
C VAL A 68 -1.04 -10.62 -3.89
N HIS A 69 -0.79 -9.78 -4.90
CA HIS A 69 0.20 -8.72 -4.77
C HIS A 69 -0.24 -7.70 -3.71
N VAL A 70 0.69 -7.26 -2.88
CA VAL A 70 0.42 -6.28 -1.82
C VAL A 70 1.19 -5.02 -2.18
N ARG A 71 0.43 -3.98 -2.56
CA ARG A 71 0.99 -2.68 -2.95
C ARG A 71 1.33 -1.84 -1.73
N SER A 72 2.55 -1.32 -1.72
CA SER A 72 3.00 -0.27 -0.83
C SER A 72 3.09 1.05 -1.62
N SER A 73 2.25 2.01 -1.25
CA SER A 73 2.12 3.27 -1.97
C SER A 73 3.02 4.35 -1.36
N TRP A 74 4.09 4.77 -2.06
CA TRP A 74 4.91 5.88 -1.56
C TRP A 74 4.18 7.23 -1.64
N ALA A 75 3.12 7.32 -2.45
CA ALA A 75 2.26 8.49 -2.52
C ALA A 75 1.44 8.66 -1.23
N ALA A 76 1.04 7.56 -0.59
CA ALA A 76 0.27 7.57 0.65
C ALA A 76 1.15 7.48 1.91
N LEU A 77 2.13 6.56 1.91
CA LEU A 77 2.96 6.25 3.08
C LEU A 77 4.21 7.13 3.18
N GLY A 78 4.60 7.78 2.08
CA GLY A 78 5.92 8.36 1.93
C GLY A 78 6.99 7.32 1.62
N TRP A 79 8.10 7.79 1.05
CA TRP A 79 9.14 6.93 0.47
C TRP A 79 9.73 5.89 1.43
N LYS A 80 10.23 6.33 2.59
CA LYS A 80 10.93 5.44 3.53
C LYS A 80 10.00 4.41 4.17
N VAL A 81 8.76 4.78 4.48
CA VAL A 81 7.78 3.83 5.03
C VAL A 81 7.38 2.81 3.96
N ALA A 82 7.13 3.25 2.73
CA ALA A 82 6.80 2.34 1.64
C ALA A 82 7.94 1.35 1.34
N GLN A 83 9.19 1.82 1.37
CA GLN A 83 10.39 0.96 1.25
C GLN A 83 10.46 -0.07 2.39
N VAL A 84 10.29 0.35 3.65
CA VAL A 84 10.31 -0.54 4.81
C VAL A 84 9.24 -1.63 4.69
N CYS A 85 8.06 -1.28 4.20
CA CYS A 85 6.94 -2.20 4.08
C CYS A 85 7.19 -3.39 3.14
N LEU A 86 8.20 -3.34 2.26
CA LEU A 86 8.64 -4.52 1.49
C LEU A 86 9.07 -5.67 2.41
N ALA A 87 9.68 -5.36 3.57
CA ALA A 87 10.04 -6.37 4.58
C ALA A 87 8.83 -6.88 5.40
N PHE A 88 7.68 -6.20 5.29
CA PHE A 88 6.46 -6.50 6.05
C PHE A 88 5.33 -7.04 5.15
N GLY A 89 5.67 -7.59 3.99
CA GLY A 89 4.73 -8.36 3.18
C GLY A 89 4.26 -7.69 1.89
N ALA A 90 4.57 -6.41 1.67
CA ALA A 90 4.47 -5.82 0.34
C ALA A 90 5.47 -6.45 -0.62
N ASP A 91 5.04 -6.64 -1.85
CA ASP A 91 5.88 -7.11 -2.96
C ASP A 91 5.88 -6.11 -4.13
N THR A 92 5.08 -5.04 -4.04
CA THR A 92 4.95 -4.03 -5.09
C THR A 92 5.13 -2.66 -4.48
N LEU A 93 6.10 -1.89 -4.99
CA LEU A 93 6.30 -0.49 -4.66
C LEU A 93 5.66 0.37 -5.76
N SER A 94 4.70 1.24 -5.42
CA SER A 94 3.96 2.03 -6.42
C SER A 94 3.72 3.48 -6.01
N GLY A 95 3.67 4.38 -7.01
CA GLY A 95 3.35 5.79 -6.83
C GLY A 95 1.87 6.07 -6.99
N TRP A 96 1.56 7.36 -7.21
CA TRP A 96 0.18 7.83 -7.40
C TRP A 96 -0.49 7.15 -8.60
N GLY A 97 -1.61 6.47 -8.37
CA GLY A 97 -2.42 5.81 -9.39
C GLY A 97 -3.92 6.07 -9.23
N ALA A 98 -4.72 5.18 -9.81
CA ALA A 98 -6.18 5.28 -9.78
C ALA A 98 -6.73 5.05 -8.36
N GLU A 99 -6.12 4.17 -7.58
CA GLU A 99 -6.52 3.85 -6.21
C GLU A 99 -6.38 5.07 -5.28
N GLU A 100 -5.25 5.78 -5.35
CA GLU A 100 -5.01 7.02 -4.60
C GLU A 100 -5.93 8.14 -5.08
N GLN A 101 -6.14 8.25 -6.39
CA GLN A 101 -7.08 9.22 -6.95
C GLN A 101 -8.49 9.02 -6.38
N LEU A 102 -8.97 7.77 -6.30
CA LEU A 102 -10.27 7.45 -5.72
C LEU A 102 -10.32 7.72 -4.21
N ALA A 103 -9.26 7.37 -3.46
CA ALA A 103 -9.20 7.54 -2.02
C ALA A 103 -9.10 9.01 -1.58
N TYR A 104 -8.40 9.85 -2.37
CA TYR A 104 -7.91 11.14 -1.89
C TYR A 104 -8.31 12.36 -2.72
N SER A 105 -9.00 12.18 -3.86
CA SER A 105 -9.29 13.15 -4.97
C SER A 105 -9.50 14.66 -4.68
N SER A 106 -9.68 15.11 -3.44
CA SER A 106 -9.76 16.54 -3.08
C SER A 106 -8.92 16.99 -1.87
N ARG A 107 -8.20 16.07 -1.18
CA ARG A 107 -7.62 16.36 0.15
C ARG A 107 -6.09 16.37 0.21
N THR A 108 -5.40 15.88 -0.81
CA THR A 108 -3.97 15.56 -0.72
C THR A 108 -3.00 16.53 -1.36
N ARG A 109 -1.75 16.49 -0.86
CA ARG A 109 -0.57 17.12 -1.48
C ARG A 109 -0.17 16.36 -2.74
N ALA A 110 0.54 17.02 -3.65
CA ALA A 110 1.19 16.33 -4.76
C ALA A 110 2.14 15.27 -4.19
N ALA A 111 1.99 14.02 -4.63
CA ALA A 111 2.93 12.96 -4.30
C ALA A 111 4.30 13.31 -4.91
N SER A 112 5.38 12.98 -4.20
CA SER A 112 6.72 13.08 -4.78
C SER A 112 6.78 12.16 -6.00
N VAL A 113 7.16 12.73 -7.14
CA VAL A 113 7.54 11.94 -8.32
C VAL A 113 8.88 11.30 -7.99
N VAL A 114 8.89 9.98 -7.92
CA VAL A 114 10.10 9.17 -7.76
C VAL A 114 10.37 8.56 -9.12
N ASP A 115 11.57 8.76 -9.64
CA ASP A 115 11.92 8.23 -10.96
C ASP A 115 12.15 6.71 -10.90
N ARG A 116 12.12 6.05 -12.07
CA ARG A 116 12.32 4.60 -12.15
C ARG A 116 13.63 4.14 -11.52
N ALA A 117 14.72 4.86 -11.75
CA ALA A 117 16.04 4.45 -11.26
C ALA A 117 16.11 4.53 -9.73
N GLU A 118 15.48 5.55 -9.14
CA GLU A 118 15.32 5.71 -7.70
C GLU A 118 14.42 4.62 -7.11
N VAL A 119 13.35 4.21 -7.82
CA VAL A 119 12.54 3.06 -7.42
C VAL A 119 13.35 1.77 -7.39
N GLU A 120 14.08 1.49 -8.46
CA GLU A 120 14.92 0.29 -8.54
C GLU A 120 16.02 0.28 -7.48
N LEU A 121 16.68 1.42 -7.24
CA LEU A 121 17.68 1.56 -6.19
C LEU A 121 17.06 1.33 -4.81
N GLY A 122 15.90 1.93 -4.54
CA GLY A 122 15.20 1.76 -3.27
C GLY A 122 14.81 0.32 -2.97
N ILE A 123 14.40 -0.44 -3.98
CA ILE A 123 14.11 -1.87 -3.86
C ILE A 123 15.39 -2.66 -3.53
N ARG A 124 16.50 -2.37 -4.23
CA ARG A 124 17.82 -3.00 -3.96
C ARG A 124 18.36 -2.67 -2.58
N GLU A 125 18.22 -1.43 -2.13
CA GLU A 125 18.59 -0.99 -0.77
C GLU A 125 17.80 -1.73 0.32
N ALA A 126 16.55 -2.08 0.03
CA ALA A 126 15.71 -2.89 0.92
C ALA A 126 16.09 -4.39 0.90
N GLY A 127 17.05 -4.80 0.07
CA GLY A 127 17.53 -6.18 -0.04
C GLY A 127 16.74 -7.06 -1.03
N PHE A 128 15.98 -6.46 -1.93
CA PHE A 128 15.15 -7.15 -2.93
C PHE A 128 15.63 -6.89 -4.35
N GLU A 129 15.25 -7.76 -5.30
CA GLU A 129 15.53 -7.55 -6.73
C GLU A 129 14.32 -6.85 -7.40
N PRO A 130 14.52 -5.69 -8.06
CA PRO A 130 13.44 -4.99 -8.73
C PRO A 130 13.00 -5.73 -10.00
N VAL A 131 11.68 -5.94 -10.12
CA VAL A 131 11.03 -6.48 -11.31
C VAL A 131 9.92 -5.51 -11.73
N GLU A 132 9.88 -5.20 -13.02
CA GLU A 132 8.83 -4.35 -13.59
C GLU A 132 7.57 -5.17 -13.86
N VAL A 133 6.48 -4.84 -13.17
CA VAL A 133 5.16 -5.45 -13.36
C VAL A 133 4.27 -4.49 -14.16
N SER A 134 4.09 -4.78 -15.45
CA SER A 134 3.37 -3.89 -16.40
C SER A 134 1.85 -4.13 -16.44
N ARG A 135 1.37 -5.15 -15.74
CA ARG A 135 0.00 -5.51 -15.35
C ARG A 135 0.18 -6.58 -14.28
N CYS A 136 -0.72 -6.67 -13.32
CA CYS A 136 -0.61 -7.57 -12.16
C CYS A 136 -0.67 -9.07 -12.51
N ASP A 137 0.15 -9.53 -13.45
CA ASP A 137 0.28 -10.90 -13.89
C ASP A 137 1.61 -11.42 -13.34
N TRP A 138 1.54 -12.54 -12.62
CA TRP A 138 2.69 -13.22 -11.98
C TRP A 138 3.59 -13.95 -12.98
N ASP A 139 3.30 -13.89 -14.27
CA ASP A 139 4.01 -14.60 -15.31
C ASP A 139 5.28 -13.83 -15.72
N CYS A 140 6.29 -13.92 -14.86
CA CYS A 140 7.70 -13.72 -15.22
C CYS A 140 8.31 -15.08 -15.61
#